data_AF-A0AAN7P9H0-F1
#
_entry.id   AF-A0AAN7P9H0-F1
#
_cell.length_a   1.000
_cell.length_b   1.000
_cell.length_c   1.000
_cell.angle_alpha   90.00
_cell.angle_beta   90.00
_cell.angle_gamma   90.00
#
_symmetry.space_group_name_H-M   'P 1'
#
loop_
_entity.id
_entity.type
_entity.pdbx_description
1 polymer ?
#
loop_
_entity_poly.entity_id
_entity_poly.type
_entity_poly.pdbx_seq_one_letter_code
_entity_poly.pdbx_strand_id
1 'polypeptide(L)'
;MKWNSDQIIQFLDVYERYEVLWDIRCTDHLNKIKRDTAFNKLLKELLEMEVFANLDLVMLKIKLKIIKTKSESGTDDLYKPKLIWFTRADFFLNNVTISKATKNMINYNITGVENSIDALKQIVDKNDTNAHREVEDEYMCFAKHIAKHLQQLSVRSFITLQDEIQQLITRERLFHLPSLNNLQNNQQNVHILQNCQVRPHYYRSLQHLNSDMWQNVEARPSSLPSNYSQYSSHQIQQALSDIDYNDI
;
A
#
# COMPACT_ATOMS: atom_id res chain seq x y z
N MET A 1 -0.52 42.00 -5.59
CA MET A 1 -1.43 42.85 -4.79
C MET A 1 -0.89 43.07 -3.37
N LYS A 2 -0.77 44.32 -2.92
CA LYS A 2 -0.31 44.69 -1.57
C LYS A 2 -1.54 44.87 -0.69
N TRP A 3 -1.60 44.19 0.46
CA TRP A 3 -2.72 44.37 1.42
C TRP A 3 -2.47 45.63 2.25
N ASN A 4 -3.50 46.44 2.46
CA ASN A 4 -3.46 47.55 3.40
C ASN A 4 -3.71 47.06 4.85
N SER A 5 -3.60 47.96 5.83
CA SER A 5 -3.77 47.59 7.24
C SER A 5 -5.17 47.05 7.54
N ASP A 6 -6.21 47.66 6.98
CA ASP A 6 -7.60 47.28 7.23
C ASP A 6 -7.92 45.90 6.65
N GLN A 7 -7.41 45.61 5.44
CA GLN A 7 -7.49 44.29 4.81
C GLN A 7 -6.77 43.22 5.66
N ILE A 8 -5.62 43.55 6.25
CA ILE A 8 -4.91 42.62 7.14
C ILE A 8 -5.73 42.39 8.41
N ILE A 9 -6.34 43.42 9.00
CA ILE A 9 -7.20 43.28 10.18
C ILE A 9 -8.41 42.39 9.87
N GLN A 10 -9.13 42.67 8.79
CA GLN A 10 -10.26 41.83 8.34
C GLN A 10 -9.82 40.38 8.10
N PHE A 11 -8.67 40.18 7.47
CA PHE A 11 -8.10 38.84 7.31
C PHE A 11 -7.83 38.16 8.66
N LEU A 12 -7.24 38.87 9.63
CA LEU A 12 -6.94 38.34 10.95
C LEU A 12 -8.22 37.97 11.73
N ASP A 13 -9.29 38.75 11.59
CA ASP A 13 -10.58 38.48 12.23
C ASP A 13 -11.23 37.18 11.71
N VAL A 14 -11.05 36.88 10.42
CA VAL A 14 -11.48 35.60 9.84
C VAL A 14 -10.53 34.48 10.26
N TYR A 15 -9.22 34.72 10.19
CA TYR A 15 -8.18 33.74 10.49
C TYR A 15 -8.22 33.22 11.93
N GLU A 16 -8.52 34.09 12.90
CA GLU A 16 -8.64 33.74 14.32
C GLU A 16 -9.63 32.59 14.55
N ARG A 17 -10.73 32.52 13.79
CA ARG A 17 -11.76 31.47 13.91
C ARG A 17 -11.26 30.07 13.52
N TYR A 18 -10.13 29.98 12.83
CA TYR A 18 -9.57 28.72 12.35
C TYR A 18 -8.39 28.28 13.23
N GLU A 19 -8.67 27.95 14.49
CA GLU A 19 -7.67 27.53 15.49
C GLU A 19 -6.70 26.46 14.98
N VAL A 20 -7.19 25.48 14.21
CA VAL A 20 -6.38 24.40 13.61
C VAL A 20 -5.21 24.91 12.75
N LEU A 21 -5.31 26.13 12.21
CA LEU A 21 -4.28 26.73 11.36
C LEU A 21 -3.16 27.39 12.16
N TRP A 22 -3.46 27.93 13.35
CA TRP A 22 -2.51 28.74 14.11
C TRP A 22 -2.21 28.19 15.51
N ASP A 23 -3.18 27.60 16.22
CA ASP A 23 -2.98 27.04 17.55
C ASP A 23 -2.32 25.66 17.49
N ILE A 24 -1.06 25.59 17.92
CA ILE A 24 -0.26 24.36 17.98
C ILE A 24 -0.82 23.38 19.02
N ARG A 25 -1.56 23.88 20.03
CA ARG A 25 -2.18 23.07 21.09
C ARG A 25 -3.48 22.42 20.62
N CYS A 26 -4.03 22.86 19.49
CA CYS A 26 -5.19 22.22 18.89
C CYS A 26 -4.80 20.78 18.48
N THR A 27 -5.55 19.78 18.95
CA THR A 27 -5.30 18.35 18.68
C THR A 27 -5.23 18.05 17.18
N ASP A 28 -5.95 18.84 16.39
CA ASP A 28 -6.05 18.68 14.94
C ASP A 28 -4.97 19.42 14.16
N HIS A 29 -4.10 20.20 14.81
CA HIS A 29 -3.06 21.00 14.16
C HIS A 29 -2.04 20.14 13.38
N LEU A 30 -1.78 18.93 13.85
CA LEU A 30 -0.88 17.98 13.19
C LEU A 30 -1.56 17.26 12.02
N ASN A 31 -2.89 17.26 11.97
CA ASN A 31 -3.63 16.58 10.91
C ASN A 31 -3.64 17.42 9.62
N LYS A 32 -2.84 16.98 8.65
CA LYS A 32 -2.71 17.64 7.34
C LYS A 32 -4.06 17.82 6.63
N ILE A 33 -4.91 16.80 6.63
CA ILE A 33 -6.20 16.82 5.92
C ILE A 33 -7.12 17.88 6.54
N LYS A 34 -7.19 17.95 7.87
CA LYS A 34 -8.00 18.94 8.58
C LYS A 34 -7.49 20.37 8.36
N ARG A 35 -6.17 20.57 8.36
CA ARG A 35 -5.58 21.87 8.01
C ARG A 35 -5.87 22.30 6.58
N ASP A 36 -5.68 21.42 5.61
CA ASP A 36 -5.96 21.73 4.20
C ASP A 36 -7.45 22.04 4.00
N THR A 37 -8.33 21.30 4.68
CA THR A 37 -9.77 21.58 4.72
C THR A 37 -10.07 22.97 5.31
N ALA A 38 -9.44 23.33 6.43
CA ALA A 38 -9.61 24.63 7.06
C ALA A 38 -9.07 25.78 6.20
N PHE A 39 -7.92 25.59 5.53
CA PHE A 39 -7.38 26.55 4.56
C PHE A 39 -8.35 26.81 3.41
N ASN A 40 -8.95 25.76 2.85
CA ASN A 40 -9.92 25.91 1.76
C ASN A 40 -11.19 26.63 2.23
N LYS A 41 -11.66 26.35 3.45
CA LYS A 41 -12.80 27.07 4.06
C LYS A 41 -12.48 28.56 4.26
N LEU A 42 -11.33 28.87 4.85
CA LEU A 42 -10.83 30.23 5.03
C LEU A 42 -10.74 30.97 3.69
N LEU A 43 -10.16 30.33 2.67
CA LEU A 43 -10.03 30.92 1.35
C LEU A 43 -11.40 31.25 0.74
N LYS A 44 -12.36 30.32 0.85
CA LYS A 44 -13.73 30.52 0.37
C LYS A 44 -14.39 31.72 1.07
N GLU A 45 -14.30 31.80 2.39
CA GLU A 45 -14.89 32.89 3.17
C GLU A 45 -14.26 34.25 2.82
N LEU A 46 -12.94 34.30 2.60
CA LEU A 46 -12.26 35.52 2.16
C LEU A 46 -12.70 35.95 0.75
N LEU A 47 -12.89 35.00 -0.17
CA LEU A 47 -13.37 35.29 -1.53
C LEU A 47 -14.80 35.86 -1.52
N GLU A 48 -15.65 35.42 -0.60
CA GLU A 48 -17.02 35.92 -0.42
C GLU A 48 -17.06 37.37 0.09
N MET A 49 -16.01 37.86 0.76
CA MET A 49 -15.96 39.23 1.32
C MET A 49 -15.75 40.35 0.28
N GLU A 50 -15.73 40.06 -1.03
CA GLU A 50 -15.42 40.94 -2.19
C GLU A 50 -14.04 41.62 -2.18
N VAL A 51 -13.53 41.97 -1.00
CA VAL A 51 -12.23 42.62 -0.74
C VAL A 51 -11.04 41.77 -1.22
N PHE A 52 -11.22 40.44 -1.34
CA PHE A 52 -10.17 39.49 -1.72
C PHE A 52 -10.45 38.72 -3.01
N ALA A 53 -11.27 39.23 -3.93
CA ALA A 53 -11.75 38.53 -5.14
C ALA A 53 -10.69 37.85 -6.05
N ASN A 54 -9.40 38.18 -5.90
CA ASN A 54 -8.29 37.61 -6.67
C ASN A 54 -7.31 36.77 -5.84
N LEU A 55 -7.73 36.30 -4.66
CA LEU A 55 -6.87 35.55 -3.76
C LEU A 55 -6.86 34.06 -4.14
N ASP A 56 -5.67 33.51 -4.39
CA ASP A 56 -5.48 32.07 -4.54
C ASP A 56 -4.84 31.45 -3.28
N LEU A 57 -4.87 30.12 -3.19
CA LEU A 57 -4.33 29.38 -2.04
C LEU A 57 -2.81 29.59 -1.88
N VAL A 58 -2.09 29.71 -2.99
CA VAL A 58 -0.63 29.89 -3.00
C VAL A 58 -0.25 31.25 -2.41
N MET A 59 -0.92 32.31 -2.87
CA MET A 59 -0.74 33.67 -2.41
C MET A 59 -1.17 33.82 -0.95
N LEU A 60 -2.28 33.18 -0.55
CA LEU A 60 -2.68 33.12 0.86
C LEU A 60 -1.57 32.52 1.74
N LYS A 61 -1.01 31.38 1.35
CA LYS A 61 0.11 30.74 2.08
C LYS A 61 1.35 31.64 2.15
N ILE A 62 1.67 32.34 1.06
CA ILE A 62 2.78 33.31 1.03
C ILE A 62 2.52 34.49 1.99
N LYS A 63 1.31 35.05 1.98
CA LYS A 63 0.92 36.18 2.86
C LYS A 63 1.00 35.78 4.33
N LEU A 64 0.49 34.61 4.68
CA LEU A 64 0.61 34.03 6.01
C LEU A 64 2.07 33.86 6.44
N LYS A 65 2.92 33.34 5.55
CA LYS A 65 4.36 33.22 5.82
C LYS A 65 4.99 34.58 6.12
N ILE A 66 4.64 35.62 5.36
CA ILE A 66 5.16 36.98 5.58
C ILE A 66 4.66 37.58 6.91
N ILE A 67 3.39 37.41 7.25
CA ILE A 67 2.83 37.90 8.52
C ILE A 67 3.52 37.20 9.69
N LYS A 68 3.71 35.88 9.59
CA LYS A 68 4.37 35.07 10.61
C LYS A 68 5.83 35.48 10.81
N THR A 69 6.62 35.60 9.74
CA THR A 69 8.03 36.01 9.86
C THR A 69 8.20 37.42 10.41
N LYS A 70 7.31 38.35 10.05
CA LYS A 70 7.32 39.71 10.61
C LYS A 70 6.95 39.75 12.09
N SER A 71 6.13 38.81 12.55
CA SER A 71 5.74 38.70 13.96
C SER A 71 6.83 38.00 14.80
N GLU A 72 7.57 37.06 14.22
CA GLU A 72 8.60 36.26 14.91
C GLU A 72 9.99 36.92 15.01
N SER A 73 10.18 38.11 14.40
CA SER A 73 11.51 38.74 14.30
C SER A 73 11.94 39.57 15.52
N GLY A 74 11.15 39.61 16.60
CA GLY A 74 11.50 40.30 17.84
C GLY A 74 11.88 39.30 18.94
N THR A 75 13.13 38.86 19.00
CA THR A 75 13.65 38.04 20.12
C THR A 75 14.26 38.89 21.23
N ASP A 76 14.08 40.20 21.16
CA ASP A 76 14.61 41.15 22.13
C ASP A 76 13.43 41.98 22.66
N ASP A 77 13.29 42.02 23.98
CA ASP A 77 12.12 42.53 24.74
C ASP A 77 11.80 44.03 24.47
N LEU A 78 12.57 44.68 23.60
CA LEU A 78 12.52 46.12 23.35
C LEU A 78 11.77 46.56 22.09
N TYR A 79 11.42 45.67 21.14
CA TYR A 79 10.80 46.12 19.88
C TYR A 79 9.37 45.63 19.67
N LYS A 80 8.40 46.52 19.89
CA LYS A 80 7.01 46.37 19.44
C LYS A 80 6.81 47.15 18.13
N PRO A 81 6.50 46.49 17.00
CA PRO A 81 6.23 47.18 15.74
C PRO A 81 5.06 48.17 15.88
N LYS A 82 5.20 49.38 15.33
CA LYS A 82 4.10 50.39 15.27
C LYS A 82 3.05 50.10 14.19
N LEU A 83 2.88 48.82 13.81
CA LEU A 83 1.93 48.44 12.77
C LEU A 83 0.55 48.27 13.39
N ILE A 84 -0.47 48.95 12.84
CA ILE A 84 -1.83 48.97 13.40
C ILE A 84 -2.41 47.55 13.54
N TRP A 85 -2.17 46.69 12.54
CA TRP A 85 -2.65 45.31 12.56
C TRP A 85 -1.86 44.40 13.52
N PHE A 86 -0.68 44.82 14.00
CA PHE A 86 0.16 43.99 14.88
C PHE A 86 -0.52 43.71 16.21
N THR A 87 -1.13 44.73 16.83
CA THR A 87 -1.87 44.55 18.09
C THR A 87 -2.97 43.50 17.96
N ARG A 88 -3.64 43.45 16.80
CA ARG A 88 -4.68 42.45 16.54
C ARG A 88 -4.11 41.05 16.38
N ALA A 89 -3.00 40.90 15.65
CA ALA A 89 -2.32 39.62 15.47
C ALA A 89 -1.73 39.08 16.79
N ASP A 90 -1.08 39.96 17.55
CA ASP A 90 -0.43 39.63 18.82
C ASP A 90 -1.43 39.09 19.86
N PHE A 91 -2.65 39.63 19.89
CA PHE A 91 -3.71 39.25 20.82
C PHE A 91 -3.96 37.74 20.89
N PHE A 92 -4.00 37.05 19.75
CA PHE A 92 -4.26 35.61 19.70
C PHE A 92 -3.02 34.77 19.39
N LEU A 93 -2.04 35.30 18.64
CA LEU A 93 -0.83 34.54 18.28
C LEU A 93 0.17 34.42 19.44
N ASN A 94 0.25 35.42 20.33
CA ASN A 94 1.23 35.42 21.41
C ASN A 94 0.94 34.34 22.48
N ASN A 95 -0.32 33.89 22.59
CA ASN A 95 -0.70 32.82 23.52
C ASN A 95 -0.29 31.42 23.03
N VAL A 96 0.21 31.30 21.80
CA VAL A 96 0.55 30.02 21.16
C VAL A 96 2.05 29.87 20.90
N THR A 97 2.80 30.97 20.96
CA THR A 97 4.26 30.95 20.80
C THR A 97 4.91 30.25 21.99
N ILE A 98 5.03 28.93 21.88
CA ILE A 98 5.89 28.12 22.74
C ILE A 98 7.30 28.72 22.63
N SER A 99 7.82 29.21 23.75
CA SER A 99 9.18 29.74 23.84
C SER A 99 10.16 28.80 23.11
N LYS A 100 11.09 29.35 22.32
CA LYS A 100 12.07 28.58 21.53
C LYS A 100 12.78 27.52 22.38
N ALA A 101 12.99 27.79 23.67
CA ALA A 101 13.55 26.84 24.63
C ALA A 101 12.68 25.57 24.77
N THR A 102 11.38 25.74 24.96
CA THR A 102 10.42 24.64 25.09
C THR A 102 10.22 23.87 23.78
N LYS A 103 10.30 24.56 22.63
CA LYS A 103 10.22 23.91 21.30
C LYS A 103 11.35 22.91 21.07
N ASN A 104 12.57 23.27 21.45
CA ASN A 104 13.72 22.36 21.35
C ASN A 104 13.52 21.14 22.25
N MET A 105 13.05 21.35 23.49
CA MET A 105 12.84 20.27 24.46
C MET A 105 11.77 19.27 24.00
N ILE A 106 10.65 19.74 23.41
CA ILE A 106 9.61 18.87 22.86
C ILE A 106 10.15 18.05 21.69
N ASN A 107 10.97 18.64 20.82
CA ASN A 107 11.49 17.95 19.64
C ASN A 107 12.45 16.80 20.03
N TYR A 108 13.26 16.99 21.07
CA TYR A 108 14.10 15.92 21.63
C TYR A 108 13.28 14.75 22.19
N ASN A 109 12.14 15.02 22.82
CA ASN A 109 11.29 13.97 23.36
C ASN A 109 10.61 13.17 22.24
N ILE A 110 10.15 13.83 21.18
CA ILE A 110 9.52 13.17 20.03
C ILE A 110 10.53 12.25 19.33
N THR A 111 11.74 12.71 19.04
CA THR A 111 12.77 11.88 18.40
C THR A 111 13.19 10.70 19.28
N GLY A 112 13.23 10.89 20.61
CA GLY A 112 13.47 9.79 21.56
C GLY A 112 12.38 8.71 21.52
N VAL A 113 11.12 9.10 21.37
CA VAL A 113 9.99 8.16 21.24
C VAL A 113 10.03 7.43 19.90
N GLU A 114 10.29 8.12 18.80
CA GLU A 114 10.41 7.49 17.46
C GLU A 114 11.53 6.44 17.43
N ASN A 115 12.71 6.76 17.97
CA ASN A 115 13.81 5.81 18.08
C ASN A 115 13.44 4.57 18.91
N SER A 116 12.64 4.76 19.97
CA SER A 116 12.18 3.66 20.83
C SER A 116 11.18 2.76 20.09
N ILE A 117 10.30 3.33 19.28
CA ILE A 117 9.35 2.58 18.45
C ILE A 117 10.09 1.73 17.41
N ASP A 118 11.09 2.30 16.74
CA ASP A 118 11.84 1.57 15.72
C ASP A 118 12.69 0.44 16.32
N ALA A 119 13.26 0.67 17.51
CA ALA A 119 13.94 -0.39 18.26
C ALA A 119 12.98 -1.54 18.62
N LEU A 120 11.75 -1.23 19.05
CA LEU A 120 10.73 -2.24 19.37
C LEU A 120 10.28 -3.03 18.15
N LYS A 121 10.05 -2.37 17.00
CA LYS A 121 9.73 -3.07 15.74
C LYS A 121 10.82 -4.07 15.35
N GLN A 122 12.07 -3.66 15.46
CA GLN A 122 13.19 -4.53 15.11
C GLN A 122 13.28 -5.77 16.02
N ILE A 123 12.83 -5.68 17.27
CA ILE A 123 12.77 -6.84 18.19
C ILE A 123 11.63 -7.79 17.78
N VAL A 124 10.48 -7.25 17.37
CA VAL A 124 9.35 -8.06 16.90
C VAL A 124 9.74 -8.85 15.64
N ASP A 125 10.36 -8.20 14.66
CA ASP A 125 10.81 -8.85 13.42
C ASP A 125 11.88 -9.95 13.68
N LYS A 126 12.73 -9.75 14.69
CA LYS A 126 13.73 -10.75 15.11
C LYS A 126 13.11 -11.94 15.86
N ASN A 127 11.96 -11.76 16.49
CA ASN A 127 11.28 -12.84 17.20
C ASN A 127 10.44 -13.70 16.25
N ASP A 128 9.81 -13.10 15.23
CA ASP A 128 9.11 -13.86 14.18
C ASP A 128 10.07 -14.74 13.36
N THR A 129 11.31 -14.28 13.16
CA THR A 129 12.35 -15.08 12.47
C THR A 129 12.90 -16.23 13.33
N ASN A 130 12.85 -16.12 14.67
CA ASN A 130 13.27 -17.20 15.56
C ASN A 130 12.18 -18.25 15.82
N ALA A 131 10.89 -17.91 15.64
CA ALA A 131 9.78 -18.87 15.73
C ALA A 131 9.69 -19.82 14.52
N HIS A 132 10.35 -19.48 13.40
CA HIS A 132 10.36 -20.27 12.15
C HIS A 132 11.77 -20.69 11.71
N ARG A 133 12.66 -21.02 12.66
CA ARG A 133 13.72 -21.99 12.33
C ARG A 133 13.09 -23.38 12.29
N GLU A 134 12.12 -23.57 11.39
CA GLU A 134 11.69 -24.90 10.99
C GLU A 134 12.97 -25.63 10.63
N VAL A 135 13.28 -26.69 11.38
CA VAL A 135 14.25 -27.66 10.92
C VAL A 135 13.66 -28.15 9.60
N GLU A 136 14.17 -27.64 8.48
CA GLU A 136 13.75 -28.08 7.16
C GLU A 136 14.09 -29.57 7.09
N ASP A 137 13.08 -30.39 7.28
CA ASP A 137 13.22 -31.82 7.06
C ASP A 137 13.32 -32.10 5.55
N GLU A 138 13.68 -33.33 5.23
CA GLU A 138 13.86 -33.75 3.84
C GLU A 138 12.56 -33.58 3.04
N TYR A 139 11.39 -33.69 3.69
CA TYR A 139 10.09 -33.49 3.07
C TYR A 139 9.83 -32.03 2.70
N MET A 140 10.21 -31.09 3.56
CA MET A 140 10.10 -29.66 3.28
C MET A 140 11.02 -29.25 2.14
N CYS A 141 12.26 -29.74 2.13
CA CYS A 141 13.20 -29.55 1.01
C CYS A 141 12.62 -30.05 -0.31
N PHE A 142 12.05 -31.26 -0.31
CA PHE A 142 11.40 -31.84 -1.48
C PHE A 142 10.17 -31.02 -1.92
N ALA A 143 9.31 -30.61 -0.98
CA ALA A 143 8.13 -29.80 -1.28
C ALA A 143 8.50 -28.46 -1.92
N LYS A 144 9.54 -27.78 -1.41
CA LYS A 144 10.08 -26.55 -2.01
C LYS A 144 10.59 -26.79 -3.42
N HIS A 145 11.27 -27.90 -3.65
CA HIS A 145 11.77 -28.26 -4.98
C HIS A 145 10.63 -28.49 -5.98
N ILE A 146 9.59 -29.24 -5.59
CA ILE A 146 8.40 -29.46 -6.41
C ILE A 146 7.68 -28.14 -6.69
N ALA A 147 7.49 -27.29 -5.67
CA ALA A 147 6.86 -25.98 -5.84
C ALA A 147 7.61 -25.11 -6.86
N LYS A 148 8.94 -25.10 -6.81
CA LYS A 148 9.77 -24.37 -7.78
C LYS A 148 9.57 -24.88 -9.21
N HIS A 149 9.46 -26.19 -9.41
CA HIS A 149 9.20 -26.77 -10.73
C HIS A 149 7.79 -26.44 -11.24
N LEU A 150 6.79 -26.50 -10.36
CA LEU A 150 5.42 -26.16 -10.70
C LEU A 150 5.26 -24.69 -11.13
N GLN A 151 6.02 -23.77 -10.52
CA GLN A 151 6.01 -22.34 -10.89
C GLN A 151 6.56 -22.07 -12.30
N GLN A 152 7.38 -22.96 -12.85
CA GLN A 152 7.97 -22.78 -14.19
C GLN A 152 7.07 -23.29 -15.31
N LEU A 153 5.96 -23.96 -14.98
CA LEU A 153 5.03 -24.52 -15.96
C LEU A 153 4.04 -23.47 -16.47
N SER A 154 3.53 -23.68 -17.69
CA SER A 154 2.37 -22.93 -18.16
C SER A 154 1.14 -23.25 -17.30
N VAL A 155 0.24 -22.27 -17.15
CA VAL A 155 -0.95 -22.40 -16.29
C VAL A 155 -1.76 -23.66 -16.61
N ARG A 156 -1.92 -24.01 -17.89
CA ARG A 156 -2.64 -25.22 -18.33
C ARG A 156 -1.96 -26.50 -17.82
N SER A 157 -0.63 -26.58 -17.94
CA SER A 157 0.14 -27.76 -17.49
C SER A 157 0.18 -27.86 -15.98
N PHE A 158 0.27 -26.72 -15.28
CA PHE A 158 0.21 -26.65 -13.82
C PHE A 158 -1.11 -27.22 -13.28
N ILE A 159 -2.25 -26.84 -13.86
CA ILE A 159 -3.58 -27.32 -13.41
C ILE A 159 -3.70 -28.84 -13.58
N THR A 160 -3.31 -29.37 -14.74
CA THR A 160 -3.34 -30.82 -14.99
C THR A 160 -2.46 -31.59 -14.01
N LEU A 161 -1.21 -31.14 -13.84
CA LEU A 161 -0.24 -31.82 -12.97
C LEU A 161 -0.64 -31.72 -11.49
N GLN A 162 -1.23 -30.60 -11.07
CA GLN A 162 -1.76 -30.45 -9.71
C GLN A 162 -2.85 -31.49 -9.41
N ASP A 163 -3.79 -31.69 -10.34
CA ASP A 163 -4.87 -32.69 -10.19
C ASP A 163 -4.29 -34.12 -10.09
N GLU A 164 -3.33 -34.47 -10.95
CA GLU A 164 -2.67 -35.78 -10.92
C GLU A 164 -1.94 -36.04 -9.60
N ILE A 165 -1.17 -35.07 -9.09
CA ILE A 165 -0.47 -35.17 -7.80
C ILE A 165 -1.49 -35.37 -6.67
N GLN A 166 -2.59 -34.62 -6.68
CA GLN A 166 -3.64 -34.73 -5.65
C GLN A 166 -4.33 -36.11 -5.68
N GLN A 167 -4.63 -36.63 -6.86
CA GLN A 167 -5.21 -37.96 -7.01
C GLN A 167 -4.25 -39.05 -6.52
N LEU A 168 -2.97 -38.92 -6.83
CA LEU A 168 -1.93 -39.86 -6.39
C LEU A 168 -1.83 -39.89 -4.86
N ILE A 169 -1.70 -38.73 -4.21
CA ILE A 169 -1.63 -38.62 -2.75
C ILE A 169 -2.90 -39.18 -2.10
N THR A 170 -4.06 -38.86 -2.66
CA THR A 170 -5.35 -39.33 -2.14
C THR A 170 -5.44 -40.85 -2.22
N ARG A 171 -5.06 -41.44 -3.36
CA ARG A 171 -5.04 -42.88 -3.56
C ARG A 171 -4.12 -43.58 -2.56
N GLU A 172 -2.92 -43.06 -2.38
CA GLU A 172 -1.94 -43.62 -1.43
C GLU A 172 -2.45 -43.53 0.00
N ARG A 173 -3.03 -42.39 0.39
CA ARG A 173 -3.66 -42.23 1.71
C ARG A 173 -4.78 -43.24 1.94
N LEU A 174 -5.66 -43.44 0.94
CA LEU A 174 -6.75 -44.41 1.04
C LEU A 174 -6.24 -45.85 1.14
N PHE A 175 -5.11 -46.16 0.48
CA PHE A 175 -4.49 -47.49 0.53
C PHE A 175 -3.96 -47.83 1.93
N HIS A 176 -3.31 -46.86 2.61
CA HIS A 176 -2.74 -47.05 3.95
C HIS A 176 -3.72 -46.79 5.09
N LEU A 177 -4.98 -46.43 4.78
CA LEU A 177 -5.99 -46.38 5.83
C LEU A 177 -6.22 -47.82 6.33
N PRO A 178 -6.06 -48.09 7.65
CA PRO A 178 -6.35 -49.39 8.19
C PRO A 178 -7.80 -49.73 7.85
N SER A 179 -7.99 -50.88 7.19
CA SER A 179 -9.30 -51.34 6.72
C SER A 179 -10.35 -51.18 7.83
N LEU A 180 -11.44 -50.48 7.52
CA LEU A 180 -12.59 -50.29 8.42
C LEU A 180 -13.20 -51.61 8.94
N ASN A 181 -12.74 -52.77 8.49
CA ASN A 181 -13.13 -54.09 9.01
C ASN A 181 -12.84 -54.26 10.52
N ASN A 182 -11.94 -53.47 11.11
CA ASN A 182 -11.74 -53.46 12.57
C ASN A 182 -12.74 -52.55 13.34
N LEU A 183 -13.59 -51.78 12.65
CA LEU A 183 -14.63 -50.95 13.27
C LEU A 183 -15.99 -51.63 13.38
N GLN A 184 -16.20 -52.79 12.75
CA GLN A 184 -17.41 -53.59 12.97
C GLN A 184 -17.51 -54.19 14.38
N ASN A 185 -16.40 -54.20 15.16
CA ASN A 185 -16.41 -54.67 16.54
C ASN A 185 -16.80 -53.60 17.58
N ASN A 186 -17.09 -52.36 17.18
CA ASN A 186 -17.56 -51.31 18.10
C ASN A 186 -18.74 -50.53 17.48
N GLN A 187 -19.95 -51.11 17.56
CA GLN A 187 -21.21 -50.50 17.15
C GLN A 187 -21.67 -49.28 18.00
N GLN A 188 -20.77 -48.43 18.48
CA GLN A 188 -21.16 -47.23 19.24
C GLN A 188 -20.65 -45.89 18.70
N ASN A 189 -19.95 -45.84 17.55
CA ASN A 189 -19.46 -44.57 17.00
C ASN A 189 -19.80 -44.34 15.52
N VAL A 190 -21.00 -44.72 15.09
CA VAL A 190 -21.51 -44.39 13.75
C VAL A 190 -22.31 -43.09 13.80
N HIS A 191 -21.62 -41.95 13.97
CA HIS A 191 -22.23 -40.64 13.69
C HIS A 191 -21.27 -39.56 13.17
N ILE A 192 -19.95 -39.82 13.06
CA ILE A 192 -18.98 -38.77 12.73
C ILE A 192 -18.47 -38.81 11.26
N LEU A 193 -18.75 -39.86 10.49
CA LEU A 193 -18.25 -39.98 9.11
C LEU A 193 -19.28 -39.73 7.99
N GLN A 194 -20.33 -38.95 8.27
CA GLN A 194 -21.26 -38.48 7.23
C GLN A 194 -21.00 -37.04 6.73
N ASN A 195 -20.00 -36.33 7.28
CA ASN A 195 -19.72 -34.93 6.92
C ASN A 195 -18.47 -34.70 6.05
N CYS A 196 -17.74 -35.74 5.65
CA CYS A 196 -16.73 -35.61 4.58
C CYS A 196 -17.37 -35.80 3.20
N GLN A 197 -18.43 -35.03 2.91
CA GLN A 197 -18.80 -34.78 1.52
C GLN A 197 -17.79 -33.77 0.96
N VAL A 198 -16.75 -34.29 0.32
CA VAL A 198 -15.98 -33.53 -0.67
C VAL A 198 -16.98 -33.00 -1.69
N ARG A 199 -17.31 -31.70 -1.61
CA ARG A 199 -18.24 -31.02 -2.54
C ARG A 199 -17.79 -31.28 -3.99
N PRO A 200 -18.58 -31.98 -4.82
CA PRO A 200 -18.25 -32.16 -6.24
C PRO A 200 -18.59 -30.93 -7.11
N HIS A 201 -18.99 -29.81 -6.50
CA HIS A 201 -19.73 -28.76 -7.20
C HIS A 201 -18.89 -27.75 -8.00
N TYR A 202 -17.56 -27.84 -8.01
CA TYR A 202 -16.74 -26.91 -8.82
C TYR A 202 -16.38 -27.40 -10.23
N TYR A 203 -16.61 -28.68 -10.57
CA TYR A 203 -16.29 -29.19 -11.91
C TYR A 203 -17.45 -29.24 -12.90
N ARG A 204 -18.71 -29.16 -12.45
CA ARG A 204 -19.88 -29.23 -13.37
C ARG A 204 -20.17 -27.92 -14.10
N SER A 205 -19.70 -26.78 -13.58
CA SER A 205 -19.97 -25.46 -14.17
C SER A 205 -18.99 -25.07 -15.28
N LEU A 206 -17.83 -25.74 -15.37
CA LEU A 206 -16.80 -25.42 -16.38
C LEU A 206 -16.86 -26.30 -17.64
N GLN A 207 -17.65 -27.38 -17.63
CA GLN A 207 -17.87 -28.20 -18.83
C GLN A 207 -18.94 -27.61 -19.77
N HIS A 208 -19.87 -26.79 -19.27
CA HIS A 208 -20.87 -26.14 -20.11
C HIS A 208 -20.44 -24.78 -20.68
N LEU A 209 -19.50 -24.06 -20.04
CA LEU A 209 -18.99 -22.79 -20.60
C LEU A 209 -17.98 -22.97 -21.74
N ASN A 210 -17.39 -24.18 -21.88
CA ASN A 210 -16.39 -24.47 -22.90
C ASN A 210 -16.94 -25.20 -24.14
N SER A 211 -18.23 -25.55 -24.20
CA SER A 211 -18.79 -26.18 -25.41
C SER A 211 -19.24 -25.14 -26.45
N ASP A 212 -19.76 -23.99 -26.01
CA ASP A 212 -20.33 -22.98 -26.91
C ASP A 212 -19.29 -22.01 -27.48
N MET A 213 -18.10 -21.93 -26.87
CA MET A 213 -17.05 -21.02 -27.30
C MET A 213 -16.15 -21.58 -28.42
N TRP A 214 -16.18 -22.89 -28.69
CA TRP A 214 -15.34 -23.55 -29.70
C TRP A 214 -16.04 -23.83 -31.04
N GLN A 215 -17.35 -23.58 -31.17
CA GLN A 215 -18.07 -23.79 -32.44
C GLN A 215 -18.00 -22.61 -33.43
N ASN A 216 -17.35 -21.49 -33.06
CA ASN A 216 -17.28 -20.28 -33.90
C ASN A 216 -15.89 -19.98 -34.50
N VAL A 217 -14.98 -20.97 -34.59
CA VAL A 217 -13.61 -20.77 -35.13
C VAL A 217 -13.34 -21.60 -36.39
N GLU A 218 -14.36 -22.04 -37.11
CA GLU A 218 -14.20 -22.69 -38.43
C GLU A 218 -14.72 -21.79 -39.56
N ALA A 219 -13.93 -20.79 -39.93
CA ALA A 219 -13.97 -20.19 -41.26
C ALA A 219 -12.70 -19.39 -41.55
N ARG A 220 -11.62 -20.02 -42.05
CA ARG A 220 -10.67 -19.48 -43.05
C ARG A 220 -9.55 -20.46 -43.43
N PRO A 221 -8.87 -20.28 -44.58
CA PRO A 221 -8.69 -21.35 -45.54
C PRO A 221 -7.29 -21.95 -45.52
N SER A 222 -7.27 -23.21 -45.92
CA SER A 222 -6.16 -23.98 -46.47
C SER A 222 -5.22 -23.17 -47.39
N SER A 223 -3.98 -22.97 -46.95
CA SER A 223 -2.75 -23.20 -47.73
C SER A 223 -1.56 -22.67 -46.93
N LEU A 224 -0.63 -23.55 -46.56
CA LEU A 224 0.83 -23.31 -46.46
C LEU A 224 1.54 -24.65 -46.22
N PRO A 225 2.78 -24.82 -46.71
CA PRO A 225 3.32 -26.14 -47.06
C PRO A 225 3.98 -26.85 -45.87
N SER A 226 3.67 -28.15 -45.77
CA SER A 226 4.35 -29.13 -44.92
C SER A 226 5.75 -29.42 -45.46
N ASN A 227 6.78 -28.75 -44.95
CA ASN A 227 8.17 -29.20 -45.04
C ASN A 227 9.03 -28.55 -43.96
N TYR A 228 9.10 -29.16 -42.77
CA TYR A 228 10.03 -28.79 -41.70
C TYR A 228 10.64 -30.02 -41.01
N SER A 229 10.89 -31.12 -41.74
CA SER A 229 11.58 -32.30 -41.17
C SER A 229 12.93 -32.64 -41.80
N GLN A 230 13.54 -31.73 -42.56
CA GLN A 230 14.87 -31.96 -43.13
C GLN A 230 15.78 -30.75 -42.95
N TYR A 231 16.20 -30.52 -41.71
CA TYR A 231 17.47 -29.85 -41.48
C TYR A 231 18.31 -30.75 -40.58
N SER A 232 19.46 -31.20 -41.11
CA SER A 232 20.43 -31.96 -40.34
C SER A 232 21.05 -31.05 -39.28
N SER A 233 21.39 -31.62 -38.12
CA SER A 233 21.99 -30.90 -36.99
C SER A 233 23.24 -30.08 -37.38
N HIS A 234 23.90 -30.44 -38.49
CA HIS A 234 25.04 -29.73 -39.05
C HIS A 234 24.66 -28.38 -39.72
N GLN A 235 23.46 -28.25 -40.31
CA GLN A 235 23.00 -27.01 -40.95
C GLN A 235 22.57 -25.96 -39.91
N ILE A 236 22.10 -26.40 -38.74
CA ILE A 236 21.73 -25.51 -37.63
C ILE A 236 22.98 -24.94 -36.94
N GLN A 237 24.08 -25.71 -36.86
CA GLN A 237 25.33 -25.22 -36.28
C GLN A 237 26.05 -24.20 -37.17
N GLN A 238 25.91 -24.32 -38.49
CA GLN A 238 26.52 -23.37 -39.44
C GLN A 238 25.77 -22.03 -39.49
N ALA A 239 24.46 -22.02 -39.21
CA ALA A 239 23.68 -20.79 -39.09
C ALA A 239 23.97 -20.01 -37.79
N LEU A 240 24.55 -20.65 -36.77
CA LEU A 240 24.89 -20.02 -35.49
C LEU A 240 26.32 -19.47 -35.45
N SER A 241 27.20 -19.87 -36.38
CA SER A 241 28.56 -19.31 -36.48
C SER A 241 28.63 -17.97 -37.22
N ASP A 242 27.57 -17.59 -37.95
CA ASP A 242 27.54 -16.39 -38.79
C ASP A 242 26.93 -15.16 -38.07
N ILE A 243 26.63 -15.28 -36.77
CA ILE A 243 26.12 -14.17 -35.95
C ILE A 243 27.31 -13.43 -35.33
N ASP A 244 27.78 -12.38 -36.02
CA ASP A 244 28.86 -11.50 -35.57
C ASP A 244 28.40 -10.65 -34.36
N TYR A 245 29.11 -10.81 -33.24
CA TYR A 245 28.80 -10.23 -31.93
C TYR A 245 29.51 -8.88 -31.76
N ASN A 246 29.26 -7.93 -32.67
CA ASN A 246 29.90 -6.60 -32.63
C ASN A 246 28.94 -5.42 -32.72
N ASP A 247 27.64 -5.59 -32.41
CA ASP A 247 26.71 -4.47 -32.38
C ASP A 247 25.66 -4.55 -31.25
N ILE A 248 26.13 -4.73 -30.00
CA ILE A 248 25.45 -4.29 -28.76
C ILE A 248 26.49 -3.81 -27.74
#